data_AF-A0A3Q7PFK3-F1
#
_entry.id   AF-A0A3Q7PFK3-F1
#
_cell.length_a   1.000
_cell.length_b   1.000
_cell.length_c   1.000
_cell.angle_alpha   90.00
_cell.angle_beta   90.00
_cell.angle_gamma   90.00
#
_symmetry.space_group_name_H-M   'P 1'
#
loop_
_entity.id
_entity.type
_entity.pdbx_description
1 polymer ?
#
loop_
_entity_poly.entity_id
_entity_poly.type
_entity_poly.pdbx_seq_one_letter_code
_entity_poly.pdbx_strand_id
1 'polypeptide(L)'
;MTVTGLGWRDVLEAIKATRPIANPNPGFRQQLEEFGWGSARKLRRQLEERFGESPFRDEEEVRALLPLCKRCRPGPAPAPPAPPASPAPRSAASEGALQRLVPRPPREAHRPLPLLARVKQTFSCLPRCLSRKGGK
;
A
#
# COMPACT_ATOMS: atom_id res chain seq x y z
N MET A 1 -6.30 2.84 -12.62
CA MET A 1 -7.34 3.36 -13.55
C MET A 1 -8.55 2.45 -13.59
N THR A 2 -8.46 1.24 -14.16
CA THR A 2 -9.62 0.34 -14.26
C THR A 2 -10.15 -0.08 -12.89
N VAL A 3 -9.27 -0.57 -12.00
CA VAL A 3 -9.68 -1.05 -10.66
C VAL A 3 -9.97 0.10 -9.69
N THR A 4 -9.25 1.22 -9.81
CA THR A 4 -9.14 2.22 -8.74
C THR A 4 -9.93 3.50 -8.97
N GLY A 5 -10.73 3.68 -10.03
CA GLY A 5 -11.39 4.97 -10.25
C GLY A 5 -10.51 6.08 -10.85
N LEU A 6 -9.27 6.19 -10.37
CA LEU A 6 -8.34 7.29 -10.60
C LEU A 6 -7.89 7.46 -12.05
N GLY A 7 -7.58 8.70 -12.41
CA GLY A 7 -6.99 9.09 -13.69
C GLY A 7 -5.55 8.62 -13.85
N TRP A 8 -5.06 8.63 -15.10
CA TRP A 8 -3.72 8.12 -15.42
C TRP A 8 -2.59 8.90 -14.76
N ARG A 9 -2.78 10.21 -14.55
CA ARG A 9 -1.80 11.11 -13.93
C ARG A 9 -1.59 10.76 -12.46
N ASP A 10 -2.69 10.65 -11.70
CA ASP A 10 -2.64 10.24 -10.29
C ASP A 10 -2.02 8.85 -10.15
N VAL A 11 -2.45 7.91 -10.98
CA VAL A 11 -1.90 6.55 -10.96
C VAL A 11 -0.41 6.55 -11.27
N LEU A 12 0.05 7.36 -12.24
CA LEU A 12 1.47 7.48 -12.55
C LEU A 12 2.26 8.10 -11.40
N GLU A 13 1.74 9.11 -10.71
CA GLU A 13 2.39 9.71 -9.55
C GLU A 13 2.48 8.72 -8.37
N ALA A 14 1.41 7.96 -8.11
CA ALA A 14 1.45 6.89 -7.11
C ALA A 14 2.47 5.80 -7.48
N ILE A 15 2.59 5.45 -8.77
CA ILE A 15 3.63 4.52 -9.23
C ILE A 15 5.02 5.11 -8.98
N LYS A 16 5.26 6.39 -9.30
CA LYS A 16 6.55 7.06 -9.07
C LYS A 16 6.95 7.09 -7.60
N ALA A 17 5.98 7.20 -6.67
CA ALA A 17 6.24 7.13 -5.24
C ALA A 17 6.88 5.80 -4.81
N THR A 18 6.63 4.71 -5.54
CA THR A 18 7.18 3.37 -5.27
C THR A 18 8.31 2.97 -6.23
N ARG A 19 8.32 3.55 -7.43
CA ARG A 19 9.27 3.31 -8.51
C ARG A 19 9.64 4.63 -9.18
N PRO A 20 10.60 5.40 -8.65
CA PRO A 20 10.90 6.76 -9.10
C PRO A 20 11.36 6.86 -10.56
N ILE A 21 11.88 5.76 -11.11
CA ILE A 21 12.28 5.66 -12.53
C ILE A 21 11.11 5.52 -13.51
N ALA A 22 9.86 5.45 -13.03
CA ALA A 22 8.69 5.29 -13.88
C ALA A 22 8.43 6.57 -14.71
N ASN A 23 8.77 6.50 -16.00
CA ASN A 23 8.62 7.60 -16.93
C ASN A 23 8.14 7.10 -18.30
N PRO A 24 6.82 6.93 -18.52
CA PRO A 24 6.30 6.55 -19.82
C PRO A 24 6.64 7.61 -20.88
N ASN A 25 6.96 7.17 -22.09
CA ASN A 25 7.21 8.06 -23.23
C ASN A 25 5.91 8.84 -23.62
N PRO A 26 6.02 9.93 -24.39
CA PRO A 26 4.86 10.76 -24.74
C PRO A 26 3.72 10.00 -25.42
N GLY A 27 4.03 9.05 -26.32
CA GLY A 27 3.02 8.22 -26.99
C GLY A 27 2.24 7.35 -26.00
N PHE A 28 2.93 6.73 -25.05
CA PHE A 28 2.26 5.96 -23.99
C PHE A 28 1.42 6.83 -23.06
N ARG A 29 1.82 8.07 -22.78
CA ARG A 29 1.00 9.00 -22.01
C ARG A 29 -0.30 9.35 -22.74
N GLN A 30 -0.24 9.56 -24.06
CA GLN A 30 -1.43 9.80 -24.87
C GLN A 30 -2.37 8.59 -24.87
N GLN A 31 -1.83 7.38 -25.02
CA GLN A 31 -2.61 6.14 -24.94
C GLN A 31 -3.26 5.95 -23.56
N LEU A 32 -2.56 6.31 -22.47
CA LEU A 32 -3.11 6.28 -21.12
C LEU A 32 -4.25 7.29 -20.94
N GLU A 33 -4.12 8.47 -21.55
CA GLU A 33 -5.16 9.50 -21.51
C GLU A 33 -6.43 9.03 -22.24
N GLU A 34 -6.29 8.54 -23.47
CA GLU A 34 -7.39 7.99 -24.26
C GLU A 34 -8.05 6.79 -23.57
N PHE A 35 -7.24 5.86 -23.04
CA PHE A 35 -7.75 4.72 -22.28
C PHE A 35 -8.56 5.18 -21.05
N GLY A 36 -8.14 6.25 -20.38
CA GLY A 36 -8.80 6.78 -19.20
C GLY A 36 -10.18 7.37 -19.44
N TRP A 37 -10.40 7.97 -20.61
CA TRP A 37 -11.66 8.60 -20.96
C TRP A 37 -12.74 7.59 -21.38
N GLY A 38 -12.37 6.59 -22.18
CA GLY A 38 -13.33 5.61 -22.73
C GLY A 38 -13.19 4.23 -22.11
N SER A 39 -12.15 3.52 -22.52
CA SER A 39 -12.00 2.08 -22.32
C SER A 39 -11.91 1.66 -20.85
N ALA A 40 -11.36 2.48 -19.96
CA ALA A 40 -11.22 2.17 -18.55
C ALA A 40 -12.57 1.92 -17.84
N ARG A 41 -13.61 2.72 -18.15
CA ARG A 41 -14.95 2.55 -17.57
C ARG A 41 -15.63 1.29 -18.08
N LYS A 42 -15.54 1.03 -19.39
CA LYS A 42 -16.08 -0.19 -20.00
C LYS A 42 -15.43 -1.44 -19.40
N LEU A 43 -14.11 -1.45 -19.28
CA LEU A 43 -13.38 -2.58 -18.74
C LEU A 43 -13.67 -2.78 -17.24
N ARG A 44 -13.86 -1.69 -16.47
CA ARG A 44 -14.28 -1.78 -15.07
C ARG A 44 -15.61 -2.50 -14.94
N ARG A 45 -16.64 -2.07 -15.67
CA ARG A 45 -17.94 -2.72 -15.66
C ARG A 45 -17.84 -4.19 -16.05
N GLN A 46 -17.03 -4.53 -17.07
CA GLN A 46 -16.82 -5.92 -17.47
C GLN A 46 -16.14 -6.75 -16.37
N LEU A 47 -15.21 -6.17 -15.60
CA LEU A 47 -14.61 -6.86 -14.46
C LEU A 47 -15.65 -7.08 -13.34
N GLU A 48 -16.48 -6.09 -13.05
CA GLU A 48 -17.56 -6.18 -12.06
C GLU A 48 -18.62 -7.22 -12.47
N GLU A 49 -19.03 -7.25 -13.74
CA GLU A 49 -19.97 -8.25 -14.28
C GLU A 49 -19.42 -9.68 -14.17
N ARG A 50 -18.10 -9.86 -14.35
CA ARG A 50 -17.47 -11.19 -14.38
C ARG A 50 -17.04 -11.71 -13.02
N PHE A 51 -16.66 -10.81 -12.11
CA PHE A 51 -16.00 -11.17 -10.85
C PHE A 51 -16.67 -10.55 -9.62
N GLY A 52 -17.68 -9.71 -9.79
CA GLY A 52 -18.32 -8.95 -8.72
C GLY A 52 -17.53 -7.68 -8.35
N GLU A 53 -18.03 -6.98 -7.34
CA GLU A 53 -17.37 -5.79 -6.79
C GLU A 53 -16.05 -6.16 -6.08
N SER A 54 -15.06 -5.27 -6.16
CA SER A 54 -13.80 -5.49 -5.44
C SER A 54 -14.02 -5.40 -3.93
N PRO A 55 -13.64 -6.42 -3.14
CA PRO A 55 -13.71 -6.35 -1.68
C PRO A 55 -12.60 -5.46 -1.08
N PHE A 56 -11.72 -4.91 -1.92
CA PHE A 56 -10.55 -4.14 -1.50
C PHE A 56 -10.75 -2.63 -1.68
N ARG A 57 -10.20 -1.84 -0.76
CA ARG A 57 -10.21 -0.38 -0.82
C ARG A 57 -9.04 0.16 -1.66
N ASP A 58 -8.86 -0.40 -2.86
CA ASP A 58 -7.70 -0.14 -3.73
C ASP A 58 -7.53 1.34 -4.06
N GLU A 59 -8.63 2.07 -4.27
CA GLU A 59 -8.58 3.50 -4.56
C GLU A 59 -7.96 4.29 -3.40
N GLU A 60 -8.33 4.00 -2.15
CA GLU A 60 -7.79 4.65 -0.96
C GLU A 60 -6.30 4.32 -0.77
N GLU A 61 -5.94 3.06 -0.98
CA GLU A 61 -4.55 2.60 -0.91
C GLU A 61 -3.67 3.33 -1.94
N VAL A 62 -4.16 3.57 -3.16
CA VAL A 62 -3.41 4.35 -4.17
C VAL A 62 -3.37 5.84 -3.82
N ARG A 63 -4.48 6.41 -3.34
CA ARG A 63 -4.52 7.83 -2.92
C ARG A 63 -3.52 8.12 -1.79
N ALA A 64 -3.32 7.17 -0.86
CA ALA A 64 -2.34 7.31 0.22
C ALA A 64 -0.88 7.39 -0.27
N LEU A 65 -0.59 6.92 -1.49
CA LEU A 65 0.74 7.01 -2.11
C LEU A 65 0.97 8.35 -2.82
N LEU A 66 -0.10 9.08 -3.14
CA LEU A 66 0.03 10.38 -3.78
C LEU A 66 0.71 11.36 -2.82
N PRO A 67 1.60 12.22 -3.31
CA PRO A 67 2.15 13.28 -2.50
C PRO A 67 1.03 14.23 -2.07
N LEU A 68 0.47 14.02 -0.88
CA LEU A 68 -0.31 15.03 -0.16
C LEU A 68 0.61 16.25 -0.02
N CYS A 69 0.14 17.45 -0.38
CA CYS A 69 0.89 18.70 -0.27
C CYS A 69 1.84 18.68 0.94
N LYS A 70 3.15 18.69 0.67
CA LYS A 70 4.23 18.54 1.64
C LYS A 70 4.33 19.75 2.57
N ARG A 71 3.34 19.95 3.45
CA ARG A 71 3.55 20.69 4.70
C ARG A 71 3.48 19.80 5.94
N CYS A 72 3.28 18.49 5.78
CA CYS A 72 3.51 17.53 6.85
C CYS A 72 4.28 16.33 6.30
N ARG A 73 5.60 16.49 6.15
CA ARG A 73 6.49 15.34 6.41
C ARG A 73 6.23 15.00 7.88
N PRO A 74 5.75 13.81 8.27
CA PRO A 74 5.98 13.37 9.62
C PRO A 74 7.51 13.25 9.73
N GLY A 75 8.14 14.29 10.27
CA GLY A 75 9.47 14.15 10.85
C GLY A 75 9.41 13.02 11.90
N PRO A 76 10.55 12.40 12.24
CA PRO A 76 10.56 11.46 13.35
C PRO A 76 9.88 12.13 14.55
N ALA A 77 8.85 11.46 15.09
CA ALA A 77 8.10 11.96 16.23
C ALA A 77 9.10 12.41 17.32
N PRO A 78 8.90 13.57 17.97
CA PRO A 78 9.76 13.94 19.09
C PRO A 78 9.67 12.83 20.13
N ALA A 79 10.83 12.32 20.54
CA ALA A 79 10.93 11.36 21.62
C ALA A 79 10.20 11.92 22.86
N PRO A 80 9.49 11.08 23.63
CA PRO A 80 8.89 11.54 24.88
C PRO A 80 9.99 12.10 25.79
N PRO A 81 9.71 13.17 26.57
CA PRO A 81 10.70 13.75 27.46
C PRO A 81 11.17 12.70 28.48
N ALA A 82 12.48 12.61 28.67
CA ALA A 82 13.10 11.78 29.68
C ALA A 82 12.59 12.18 31.08
N PRO A 83 12.28 11.21 31.97
CA PRO A 83 11.93 11.53 33.35
C PRO A 83 13.15 12.08 34.11
N PRO A 84 12.95 12.99 35.10
CA PRO A 84 14.06 13.53 35.87
C PRO A 84 14.70 12.46 36.76
N ALA A 85 16.01 12.57 36.91
CA ALA A 85 16.85 11.66 37.65
C ALA A 85 16.82 11.90 39.18
N SER A 86 16.98 10.79 39.91
CA SER A 86 17.57 10.64 41.26
C SER A 86 16.64 10.69 42.48
N PRO A 87 17.04 10.11 43.63
CA PRO A 87 18.01 9.02 43.88
C PRO A 87 17.41 7.84 44.69
N ALA A 88 18.08 6.69 44.66
CA ALA A 88 17.88 5.61 45.64
C ALA A 88 18.35 6.05 47.04
N PRO A 89 17.86 5.46 48.16
CA PRO A 89 18.46 4.19 48.59
C PRO A 89 17.54 3.19 49.34
N ARG A 90 17.91 1.91 49.16
CA ARG A 90 18.04 0.81 50.13
C ARG A 90 16.83 0.27 50.93
N SER A 91 16.67 -1.03 50.70
CA SER A 91 16.50 -2.14 51.68
C SER A 91 15.12 -2.77 51.86
N ALA A 92 15.15 -4.08 51.60
CA ALA A 92 14.53 -5.19 52.32
C ALA A 92 13.13 -5.70 51.89
N ALA A 93 13.16 -7.01 51.59
CA ALA A 93 12.17 -8.04 51.90
C ALA A 93 10.94 -8.22 50.99
N SER A 94 11.02 -9.31 50.22
CA SER A 94 10.06 -10.42 50.09
C SER A 94 8.63 -10.25 49.59
N GLU A 95 8.29 -11.28 48.81
CA GLU A 95 7.00 -11.89 48.52
C GLU A 95 6.23 -11.48 47.26
N GLY A 96 5.80 -12.52 46.57
CA GLY A 96 5.37 -12.53 45.18
C GLY A 96 4.02 -11.87 44.95
N ALA A 97 3.89 -11.27 43.78
CA ALA A 97 2.61 -10.89 43.23
C ALA A 97 2.63 -11.12 41.71
N LEU A 98 1.61 -11.83 41.25
CA LEU A 98 1.40 -12.34 39.91
C LEU A 98 1.75 -11.35 38.80
N GLN A 99 2.55 -11.83 37.84
CA GLN A 99 2.77 -11.16 36.57
C GLN A 99 1.43 -11.08 35.82
N ARG A 100 0.78 -9.91 35.91
CA ARG A 100 -0.43 -9.57 35.17
C ARG A 100 -0.11 -9.66 33.69
N LEU A 101 -0.54 -10.76 33.07
CA LEU A 101 -0.52 -10.97 31.63
C LEU A 101 -1.18 -9.78 30.94
N VAL A 102 -0.39 -9.01 30.21
CA VAL A 102 -0.91 -8.03 29.26
C VAL A 102 -1.73 -8.81 28.23
N PRO A 103 -3.00 -8.48 27.99
CA PRO A 103 -3.76 -9.11 26.91
C PRO A 103 -3.00 -8.90 25.60
N ARG A 104 -2.56 -10.00 24.98
CA ARG A 104 -2.08 -9.94 23.60
C ARG A 104 -3.22 -9.32 22.77
N PRO A 105 -2.93 -8.31 21.92
CA PRO A 105 -3.95 -7.81 21.01
C PRO A 105 -4.50 -9.00 20.21
N PRO A 106 -5.81 -9.03 19.93
CA PRO A 106 -6.40 -10.12 19.15
C PRO A 106 -5.57 -10.31 17.89
N ARG A 107 -5.18 -11.55 17.58
CA ARG A 107 -4.62 -11.87 16.27
C ARG A 107 -5.61 -11.32 15.24
N GLU A 108 -5.25 -10.24 14.55
CA GLU A 108 -6.02 -9.69 13.43
C GLU A 108 -6.26 -10.85 12.47
N ALA A 109 -7.46 -11.40 12.52
CA ALA A 109 -7.87 -12.47 11.65
C ALA A 109 -7.96 -11.87 10.25
N HIS A 110 -7.01 -12.26 9.41
CA HIS A 110 -7.03 -12.17 7.95
C HIS A 110 -7.35 -10.79 7.36
N ARG A 111 -6.62 -9.74 7.76
CA ARG A 111 -6.60 -8.50 6.97
C ARG A 111 -6.00 -8.81 5.59
N PRO A 112 -6.70 -8.50 4.48
CA PRO A 112 -6.14 -8.73 3.16
C PRO A 112 -4.86 -7.92 2.98
N LEU A 113 -3.85 -8.54 2.35
CA LEU A 113 -2.57 -7.89 2.05
C LEU A 113 -2.79 -6.57 1.32
N PRO A 114 -1.98 -5.51 1.54
CA PRO A 114 -2.15 -4.24 0.84
C PRO A 114 -2.05 -4.39 -0.68
N LEU A 115 -2.68 -3.50 -1.44
CA LEU A 115 -2.76 -3.51 -2.90
C LEU A 115 -1.40 -3.76 -3.55
N LEU A 116 -0.37 -3.01 -3.16
CA LEU A 116 0.96 -3.17 -3.75
C LEU A 116 1.57 -4.56 -3.46
N ALA A 117 1.29 -5.14 -2.28
CA ALA A 117 1.73 -6.49 -1.96
C ALA A 117 0.96 -7.53 -2.78
N ARG A 118 -0.36 -7.39 -2.93
CA ARG A 118 -1.19 -8.24 -3.81
C ARG A 118 -0.69 -8.18 -5.25
N VAL A 119 -0.48 -6.98 -5.79
CA VAL A 119 0.06 -6.78 -7.15
C VAL A 119 1.43 -7.43 -7.29
N LYS A 120 2.35 -7.20 -6.35
CA LYS A 120 3.66 -7.84 -6.39
C LYS A 120 3.53 -9.36 -6.36
N GLN A 121 2.67 -9.93 -5.52
CA GLN A 121 2.47 -11.37 -5.46
C GLN A 121 1.92 -11.91 -6.79
N THR A 122 0.88 -11.30 -7.35
CA THR A 122 0.25 -11.76 -8.59
C THR A 122 1.18 -11.67 -9.80
N PHE A 123 1.99 -10.60 -9.91
CA PHE A 123 2.84 -10.36 -11.08
C PHE A 123 4.28 -10.86 -10.93
N SER A 124 4.78 -11.12 -9.71
CA SER A 124 6.08 -11.80 -9.53
C SER A 124 6.00 -13.29 -9.88
N CYS A 125 4.78 -13.84 -9.87
CA CYS A 125 4.48 -15.20 -10.34
C CYS A 125 4.25 -15.29 -11.85
N LEU A 126 4.46 -14.21 -12.65
CA LEU A 126 4.33 -14.30 -14.10
C LEU A 126 5.23 -15.44 -14.58
N PRO A 127 4.67 -16.59 -15.00
CA PRO A 127 5.49 -17.71 -15.37
C PRO A 127 6.24 -17.29 -16.63
N ARG A 128 7.44 -17.86 -16.83
CA ARG A 128 8.26 -17.71 -18.04
C ARG A 128 7.54 -18.06 -19.37
N CYS A 129 6.23 -18.35 -19.32
CA CYS A 129 5.33 -18.65 -20.42
C CYS A 129 5.15 -17.51 -21.43
N LEU A 130 5.45 -16.24 -21.08
CA LEU A 130 5.41 -15.15 -22.06
C LEU A 130 6.69 -15.08 -22.93
N SER A 131 7.72 -15.88 -22.65
CA SER A 131 8.99 -15.88 -23.41
C SER A 131 9.03 -16.84 -24.61
N ARG A 132 7.93 -17.49 -25.01
CA ARG A 132 7.96 -18.46 -26.12
C ARG A 132 7.02 -18.08 -27.27
N LYS A 133 7.46 -17.11 -28.08
CA LYS A 133 7.06 -17.03 -29.50
C LYS A 133 8.26 -16.53 -30.32
N GLY A 134 9.02 -17.48 -30.84
CA GLY A 134 10.21 -17.23 -31.64
C GLY A 134 10.92 -18.55 -31.88
N GLY A 135 10.33 -19.39 -32.73
CA GLY A 135 10.84 -20.73 -32.99
C GLY A 135 10.04 -21.47 -34.03
N LYS A 136 10.00 -20.94 -35.25
CA LYS A 136 10.25 -21.68 -36.48
C LYS A 136 10.36 -20.70 -37.65
#